data_AF-A0A6A7A0U8-F1
#
_entry.id   AF-A0A6A7A0U8-F1
#
_cell.length_a   1.000
_cell.length_b   1.000
_cell.length_c   1.000
_cell.angle_alpha   90.00
_cell.angle_beta   90.00
_cell.angle_gamma   90.00
#
_symmetry.space_group_name_H-M   'P 1'
#
loop_
_entity.id
_entity.type
_entity.pdbx_description
1 polymer ?
#
loop_
_entity_poly.entity_id
_entity_poly.type
_entity_poly.pdbx_seq_one_letter_code
_entity_poly.pdbx_strand_id
1 'polypeptide(L)'
;AEFESIIERSTGLFIATSNITPAYMVSRLGCPNMKVPELNHWSDIAYLQWTNGMPHVVADLKAIVRLNIENVNTISVIDRIKADLSKKLGVFLDANLETEQAKALLGTPNGAGGAWLLSQHQRELGHKVVGQVTLFW
;
A
#
# COMPACT_ATOMS: atom_id res chain seq x y z
N ALA A 1 14.25 -10.13 -1.92
CA ALA A 1 13.13 -9.22 -1.67
C ALA A 1 13.12 -8.20 -2.79
N GLU A 2 11.98 -7.60 -3.08
CA GLU A 2 11.81 -6.69 -4.20
C GLU A 2 10.79 -5.61 -3.81
N PHE A 3 11.16 -4.35 -4.01
CA PHE A 3 10.31 -3.21 -3.72
C PHE A 3 10.52 -2.16 -4.81
N GLU A 4 9.64 -2.17 -5.80
CA GLU A 4 9.73 -1.28 -6.96
C GLU A 4 8.62 -0.23 -6.92
N SER A 5 8.96 1.00 -7.30
CA SER A 5 8.02 2.10 -7.28
C SER A 5 8.33 3.17 -8.33
N ILE A 6 7.28 3.78 -8.86
CA ILE A 6 7.33 4.99 -9.69
C ILE A 6 6.89 6.15 -8.81
N ILE A 7 7.70 7.21 -8.73
CA ILE A 7 7.52 8.28 -7.74
C ILE A 7 7.51 9.63 -8.45
N GLU A 8 6.38 10.32 -8.41
CA GLU A 8 6.22 11.68 -8.90
C GLU A 8 5.99 12.62 -7.71
N ARG A 9 7.09 13.21 -7.21
CA ARG A 9 7.08 14.04 -6.02
C ARG A 9 6.37 15.38 -6.24
N SER A 10 6.42 15.93 -7.46
CA SER A 10 5.81 17.24 -7.74
C SER A 10 4.28 17.19 -7.62
N THR A 11 3.66 16.04 -7.91
CA THR A 11 2.21 15.85 -7.82
C THR A 11 1.77 15.15 -6.53
N GLY A 12 2.70 14.59 -5.75
CA GLY A 12 2.36 13.84 -4.54
C GLY A 12 2.01 12.37 -4.79
N LEU A 13 2.41 11.79 -5.92
CA LEU A 13 2.00 10.45 -6.35
C LEU A 13 3.11 9.42 -6.11
N PHE A 14 2.76 8.36 -5.38
CA PHE A 14 3.59 7.18 -5.16
C PHE A 14 2.89 5.95 -5.76
N ILE A 15 3.52 5.26 -6.71
CA ILE A 15 2.98 4.05 -7.33
C ILE A 15 3.86 2.88 -6.95
N ALA A 16 3.37 1.96 -6.12
CA ALA A 16 4.06 0.72 -5.79
C ALA A 16 3.73 -0.37 -6.84
N THR A 17 4.74 -0.82 -7.58
CA THR A 17 4.59 -1.74 -8.72
C THR A 17 4.90 -3.20 -8.38
N SER A 18 5.83 -3.44 -7.45
CA SER A 18 6.20 -4.77 -6.97
C SER A 18 6.56 -4.70 -5.49
N ASN A 19 6.01 -5.62 -4.68
CA ASN A 19 6.13 -5.61 -3.22
C ASN A 19 6.33 -7.03 -2.66
N ILE A 20 7.55 -7.54 -2.77
CA ILE A 20 7.95 -8.87 -2.31
C ILE A 20 8.81 -8.74 -1.06
N THR A 21 8.23 -9.02 0.11
CA THR A 21 8.93 -8.87 1.40
C THR A 21 10.04 -9.91 1.58
N PRO A 22 11.08 -9.61 2.39
CA PRO A 22 12.09 -10.60 2.75
C PRO A 22 11.50 -11.85 3.40
N ALA A 23 10.50 -11.70 4.29
CA ALA A 23 9.84 -12.83 4.95
C ALA A 23 9.16 -13.78 3.93
N TYR A 24 8.47 -13.22 2.93
CA TYR A 24 7.88 -14.02 1.86
C TYR A 24 8.95 -14.76 1.04
N MET A 25 10.06 -14.09 0.72
CA MET A 25 11.17 -14.72 -0.01
C MET A 25 11.82 -15.86 0.78
N VAL A 26 12.05 -15.68 2.07
CA VAL A 26 12.60 -16.73 2.95
C VAL A 26 11.71 -17.96 2.96
N SER A 27 10.39 -17.76 3.07
CA SER A 27 9.40 -18.84 2.98
C SER A 27 9.44 -19.53 1.62
N ARG A 28 9.42 -18.76 0.53
CA ARG A 28 9.45 -19.27 -0.86
C ARG A 28 10.72 -20.07 -1.18
N LEU A 29 11.86 -19.66 -0.64
CA LEU A 29 13.15 -20.34 -0.82
C LEU A 29 13.32 -21.58 0.07
N GLY A 30 12.39 -21.87 0.98
CA GLY A 30 12.49 -23.00 1.90
C GLY A 30 13.66 -22.89 2.88
N CYS A 31 14.04 -21.67 3.27
CA CYS A 31 15.22 -21.40 4.09
C CYS A 31 14.85 -20.82 5.47
N PRO A 32 14.12 -21.55 6.35
CA PRO A 32 13.51 -21.00 7.56
C PRO A 32 14.49 -20.37 8.57
N ASN A 33 15.77 -20.74 8.50
CA ASN A 33 16.82 -20.20 9.38
C ASN A 33 17.49 -18.92 8.83
N MET A 34 17.12 -18.49 7.61
CA MET A 34 17.63 -17.25 7.04
C MET A 34 17.07 -16.05 7.82
N LYS A 35 17.96 -15.22 8.36
CA LYS A 35 17.55 -14.01 9.09
C LYS A 35 16.91 -13.00 8.13
N VAL A 36 15.72 -12.54 8.50
CA VAL A 36 15.04 -11.41 7.85
C VAL A 36 15.62 -10.11 8.41
N PRO A 37 15.99 -9.12 7.56
CA PRO A 37 16.44 -7.82 8.05
C PRO A 37 15.34 -7.11 8.85
N GLU A 38 15.72 -6.20 9.75
CA GLU A 38 14.76 -5.38 10.49
C GLU A 38 13.92 -4.52 9.54
N LEU A 39 14.55 -3.97 8.50
CA LEU A 39 13.92 -3.27 7.39
C LEU A 39 13.23 -4.27 6.44
N ASN A 40 12.02 -4.71 6.80
CA ASN A 40 11.30 -5.75 6.05
C ASN A 40 9.86 -5.40 5.66
N HIS A 41 9.32 -4.27 6.12
CA HIS A 41 7.99 -3.82 5.76
C HIS A 41 8.02 -2.87 4.57
N TRP A 42 6.93 -2.88 3.79
CA TRP A 42 6.81 -1.98 2.65
C TRP A 42 6.79 -0.50 3.06
N SER A 43 6.16 -0.16 4.20
CA SER A 43 6.04 1.23 4.66
C SER A 43 7.41 1.89 4.87
N ASP A 44 8.34 1.18 5.50
CA ASP A 44 9.69 1.68 5.76
C ASP A 44 10.45 1.95 4.45
N ILE A 45 10.39 1.00 3.50
CA ILE A 45 11.03 1.14 2.19
C ILE A 45 10.37 2.26 1.39
N ALA A 46 9.04 2.34 1.38
CA ALA A 46 8.29 3.37 0.69
C ALA A 46 8.61 4.77 1.23
N TYR A 47 8.80 4.90 2.54
CA TYR A 47 9.24 6.15 3.15
C TYR A 47 10.64 6.57 2.68
N LEU A 48 11.61 5.65 2.70
CA LEU A 48 12.97 5.92 2.23
C LEU A 48 12.99 6.29 0.74
N GLN A 49 12.19 5.58 -0.06
CA GLN A 49 12.00 5.86 -1.47
C GLN A 49 11.34 7.24 -1.68
N TRP A 50 10.29 7.57 -0.93
CA TRP A 50 9.60 8.86 -1.03
C TRP A 50 10.51 10.03 -0.69
N THR A 51 11.26 9.93 0.40
CA THR A 51 12.19 10.98 0.85
C THR A 51 13.46 11.04 0.03
N ASN A 52 13.78 10.01 -0.75
CA ASN A 52 15.08 9.85 -1.42
C ASN A 52 16.26 9.99 -0.45
N GLY A 53 16.08 9.54 0.81
CA GLY A 53 17.05 9.73 1.89
C GLY A 53 17.16 11.16 2.44
N MET A 54 16.30 12.10 2.01
CA MET A 54 16.28 13.51 2.45
C MET A 54 15.00 13.83 3.25
N PRO A 55 14.93 13.50 4.55
CA PRO A 55 13.70 13.58 5.35
C PRO A 55 13.24 15.01 5.70
N HIS A 56 14.02 16.05 5.35
CA HIS A 56 13.69 17.45 5.65
C HIS A 56 13.13 18.22 4.46
N VAL A 57 13.12 17.62 3.26
CA VAL A 57 12.57 18.20 2.02
C VAL A 57 11.54 17.24 1.47
N VAL A 58 10.49 17.01 2.26
CA VAL A 58 9.47 16.02 1.91
C VAL A 58 8.35 16.71 1.15
N ALA A 59 8.19 16.33 -0.12
CA ALA A 59 7.04 16.74 -0.90
C ALA A 59 5.74 16.22 -0.26
N ASP A 60 4.65 16.93 -0.51
CA ASP A 60 3.35 16.56 0.02
C ASP A 60 2.86 15.25 -0.60
N LEU A 61 2.84 14.16 0.16
CA LEU A 61 2.29 12.87 -0.29
C LEU A 61 0.76 12.96 -0.33
N LYS A 62 0.19 12.74 -1.52
CA LYS A 62 -1.25 12.89 -1.80
C LYS A 62 -1.93 11.57 -2.15
N ALA A 63 -1.26 10.70 -2.90
CA ALA A 63 -1.84 9.44 -3.36
C ALA A 63 -0.82 8.30 -3.36
N ILE A 64 -1.28 7.11 -2.94
CA ILE A 64 -0.54 5.85 -3.04
C ILE A 64 -1.35 4.92 -3.94
N VAL A 65 -0.74 4.44 -5.02
CA VAL A 65 -1.33 3.47 -5.94
C VAL A 65 -0.66 2.13 -5.74
N ARG A 66 -1.45 1.06 -5.65
CA ARG A 66 -0.99 -0.32 -5.52
C ARG A 66 -1.28 -1.05 -6.83
N LEU A 67 -0.25 -1.35 -7.62
CA LEU A 67 -0.36 -2.14 -8.85
C LEU A 67 0.03 -3.60 -8.61
N ASN A 68 -0.32 -4.47 -9.56
CA ASN A 68 0.05 -5.89 -9.59
C ASN A 68 -0.19 -6.61 -8.25
N ILE A 69 -1.41 -6.46 -7.71
CA ILE A 69 -1.76 -7.06 -6.43
C ILE A 69 -1.90 -8.58 -6.58
N GLU A 70 -0.92 -9.32 -6.05
CA GLU A 70 -0.92 -10.80 -6.04
C GLU A 70 -1.30 -11.40 -4.67
N ASN A 71 -1.42 -10.57 -3.64
CA ASN A 71 -1.70 -11.04 -2.29
C ASN A 71 -3.11 -11.66 -2.18
N VAL A 72 -3.19 -12.97 -1.94
CA VAL A 72 -4.45 -13.74 -1.92
C VAL A 72 -5.47 -13.18 -0.92
N ASN A 73 -5.03 -12.71 0.25
CA ASN A 73 -5.93 -12.12 1.24
C ASN A 73 -6.54 -10.81 0.72
N THR A 74 -5.75 -9.98 0.04
CA THR A 74 -6.22 -8.74 -0.58
C THR A 74 -7.17 -9.05 -1.73
N ILE A 75 -6.82 -10.01 -2.60
CA ILE A 75 -7.65 -10.45 -3.73
C ILE A 75 -9.00 -10.97 -3.21
N SER A 76 -9.01 -11.78 -2.15
CA SER A 76 -10.25 -12.32 -1.57
C SER A 76 -11.20 -11.23 -1.07
N VAL A 77 -10.66 -10.15 -0.49
CA VAL A 77 -11.46 -8.97 -0.07
C VAL A 77 -11.97 -8.20 -1.29
N ILE A 78 -11.12 -8.01 -2.31
CA ILE A 78 -11.50 -7.39 -3.59
C ILE A 78 -12.64 -8.18 -4.24
N ASP A 79 -12.54 -9.49 -4.33
CA ASP A 79 -13.55 -10.35 -4.94
C ASP A 79 -14.88 -10.30 -4.19
N ARG A 80 -14.83 -10.24 -2.85
CA ARG A 80 -16.03 -10.04 -2.05
C ARG A 80 -16.71 -8.70 -2.35
N ILE A 81 -15.92 -7.62 -2.40
CA ILE A 81 -16.43 -6.28 -2.74
C ILE A 81 -17.01 -6.26 -4.15
N LYS A 82 -16.32 -6.88 -5.13
CA LYS A 82 -16.80 -6.98 -6.52
C LYS A 82 -18.10 -7.76 -6.60
N ALA A 83 -18.26 -8.86 -5.86
CA ALA A 83 -19.51 -9.61 -5.79
C ALA A 83 -20.67 -8.73 -5.26
N ASP A 84 -20.41 -7.90 -4.25
CA ASP A 84 -21.40 -6.97 -3.70
C ASP A 84 -21.73 -5.82 -4.68
N LEU A 85 -20.73 -5.34 -5.45
CA LEU A 85 -20.88 -4.25 -6.42
C LEU A 85 -21.47 -4.69 -7.77
N SER A 86 -21.23 -5.93 -8.21
CA SER A 86 -21.68 -6.49 -9.50
C SER A 86 -23.20 -6.52 -9.70
N LYS A 87 -23.99 -6.21 -8.65
CA LYS A 87 -25.41 -5.86 -8.76
C LYS A 87 -25.64 -4.52 -9.48
N LYS A 88 -24.60 -3.72 -9.70
CA LYS A 88 -24.57 -2.41 -10.39
C LYS A 88 -23.40 -2.44 -11.40
N LEU A 89 -23.68 -2.74 -12.68
CA LEU A 89 -22.66 -2.89 -13.72
C LEU A 89 -21.83 -1.60 -13.97
N GLY A 90 -20.53 -1.76 -14.19
CA GLY A 90 -19.60 -0.75 -14.75
C GLY A 90 -18.74 0.04 -13.76
N VAL A 91 -18.79 -0.28 -12.47
CA VAL A 91 -18.48 0.66 -11.39
C VAL A 91 -17.16 0.32 -10.73
N PHE A 92 -16.08 1.06 -11.00
CA PHE A 92 -14.93 1.10 -10.07
C PHE A 92 -15.45 1.54 -8.70
N LEU A 93 -14.87 1.03 -7.61
CA LEU A 93 -15.22 1.56 -6.29
C LEU A 93 -14.52 2.89 -6.14
N ASP A 94 -15.26 3.93 -5.79
CA ASP A 94 -14.70 5.18 -5.31
C ASP A 94 -15.42 5.58 -4.03
N ALA A 95 -14.74 5.38 -2.91
CA ALA A 95 -15.40 5.41 -1.62
C ALA A 95 -14.54 6.09 -0.55
N ASN A 96 -15.20 6.93 0.25
CA ASN A 96 -14.61 7.47 1.47
C ASN A 96 -14.53 6.39 2.56
N LEU A 97 -13.71 6.66 3.59
CA LEU A 97 -13.50 5.73 4.70
C LEU A 97 -14.71 5.52 5.63
N GLU A 98 -15.86 6.15 5.37
CA GLU A 98 -17.09 5.86 6.11
C GLU A 98 -17.76 4.55 5.66
N THR A 99 -17.46 4.11 4.43
CA THR A 99 -18.02 2.88 3.86
C THR A 99 -17.29 1.63 4.34
N GLU A 100 -18.03 0.53 4.50
CA GLU A 100 -17.46 -0.76 4.89
C GLU A 100 -16.48 -1.30 3.84
N GLN A 101 -16.73 -1.02 2.55
CA GLN A 101 -15.83 -1.44 1.46
C GLN A 101 -14.48 -0.71 1.53
N ALA A 102 -14.48 0.60 1.77
CA ALA A 102 -13.24 1.36 1.90
C ALA A 102 -12.44 0.95 3.14
N LYS A 103 -13.11 0.74 4.29
CA LYS A 103 -12.49 0.19 5.50
C LYS A 103 -11.92 -1.20 5.28
N ALA A 104 -12.66 -2.08 4.60
CA ALA A 104 -12.21 -3.43 4.28
C ALA A 104 -10.96 -3.40 3.39
N LEU A 105 -10.92 -2.56 2.35
CA LEU A 105 -9.74 -2.39 1.50
C LEU A 105 -8.56 -1.82 2.28
N LEU A 106 -8.78 -0.81 3.13
CA LEU A 106 -7.74 -0.25 3.99
C LEU A 106 -7.18 -1.29 4.96
N GLY A 107 -8.00 -2.23 5.44
CA GLY A 107 -7.60 -3.33 6.32
C GLY A 107 -6.84 -4.47 5.63
N THR A 108 -6.77 -4.50 4.30
CA THR A 108 -5.96 -5.50 3.58
C THR A 108 -4.47 -5.26 3.78
N PRO A 109 -3.58 -6.26 3.58
CA PRO A 109 -2.14 -6.03 3.55
C PRO A 109 -1.70 -4.89 2.63
N ASN A 110 -2.36 -4.71 1.48
CA ASN A 110 -2.04 -3.65 0.53
C ASN A 110 -2.52 -2.25 0.97
N GLY A 111 -3.66 -2.17 1.67
CA GLY A 111 -4.18 -0.92 2.25
C GLY A 111 -3.43 -0.53 3.52
N ALA A 112 -3.21 -1.49 4.42
CA ALA A 112 -2.60 -1.28 5.72
C ALA A 112 -1.17 -0.76 5.60
N GLY A 113 -0.42 -1.16 4.56
CA GLY A 113 0.90 -0.62 4.29
C GLY A 113 0.91 0.91 4.17
N GLY A 114 -0.09 1.48 3.48
CA GLY A 114 -0.26 2.93 3.37
C GLY A 114 -0.58 3.59 4.71
N ALA A 115 -1.46 2.98 5.50
CA ALA A 115 -1.78 3.46 6.86
C ALA A 115 -0.55 3.42 7.78
N TRP A 116 0.26 2.36 7.72
CA TRP A 116 1.52 2.24 8.46
C TRP A 116 2.52 3.31 8.07
N LEU A 117 2.70 3.58 6.76
CA LEU A 117 3.56 4.66 6.27
C LEU A 117 3.17 6.02 6.88
N LEU A 118 1.89 6.37 6.88
CA LEU A 118 1.42 7.65 7.43
C LEU A 118 1.57 7.71 8.95
N SER A 119 1.27 6.62 9.64
CA SER A 119 1.34 6.54 11.10
C SER A 119 2.78 6.60 11.62
N GLN A 120 3.69 5.79 11.05
CA GLN A 120 5.07 5.68 11.49
C GLN A 120 5.89 6.95 11.18
N HIS A 121 5.54 7.67 10.12
CA HIS A 121 6.28 8.84 9.63
C HIS A 121 5.48 10.13 9.74
N GLN A 122 4.54 10.20 10.70
CA GLN A 122 3.70 11.38 10.94
C GLN A 122 4.54 12.64 11.20
N ARG A 123 5.71 12.52 11.83
CA ARG A 123 6.59 13.67 12.13
C ARG A 123 7.09 14.34 10.84
N GLU A 124 7.41 13.55 9.82
CA GLU A 124 7.97 14.04 8.56
C GLU A 124 6.91 14.26 7.47
N LEU A 125 5.87 13.43 7.43
CA LEU A 125 4.77 13.52 6.46
C LEU A 125 3.63 14.46 6.91
N GLY A 126 3.66 14.89 8.17
CA GLY A 126 2.55 15.59 8.81
C GLY A 126 1.40 14.67 9.20
N HIS A 127 0.39 15.22 9.88
CA HIS A 127 -0.80 14.47 10.27
C HIS A 127 -1.71 14.25 9.05
N LYS A 128 -1.55 13.11 8.39
CA LYS A 128 -2.32 12.68 7.22
C LYS A 128 -3.16 11.46 7.55
N VAL A 129 -4.35 11.42 6.94
CA VAL A 129 -5.26 10.28 7.00
C VAL A 129 -5.67 9.89 5.58
N VAL A 130 -5.96 8.62 5.37
CA VAL A 130 -6.55 8.16 4.11
C VAL A 130 -7.98 8.68 4.08
N GLY A 131 -8.31 9.55 3.12
CA GLY A 131 -9.69 10.08 2.97
C GLY A 131 -10.56 9.22 2.07
N GLN A 132 -9.94 8.54 1.10
CA GLN A 132 -10.62 7.90 -0.02
C GLN A 132 -9.82 6.69 -0.49
N VAL A 133 -10.54 5.65 -0.92
CA VAL A 133 -9.99 4.46 -1.55
C VAL A 133 -10.71 4.25 -2.87
N THR A 134 -9.93 4.13 -3.94
CA THR A 134 -10.43 3.82 -5.28
C THR A 134 -9.90 2.46 -5.71
N LEU A 135 -10.78 1.58 -6.20
CA LEU A 135 -10.43 0.25 -6.70
C LEU A 135 -10.77 0.16 -8.19
N PHE A 136 -9.75 -0.12 -9.00
CA PHE A 136 -9.86 -0.36 -10.45
C PHE A 136 -9.71 -1.86 -10.73
N TRP A 137 -10.49 -2.41 -11.66
CA TRP A 137 -10.41 -3.81 -12.08
C TRP A 137 -10.85 -4.03 -13.52
#